data_AF-A0A506VBF7-F1
#
_entry.id   AF-A0A506VBF7-F1
#
_cell.length_a   1.000
_cell.length_b   1.000
_cell.length_c   1.000
_cell.angle_alpha   90.00
_cell.angle_beta   90.00
_cell.angle_gamma   90.00
#
_symmetry.space_group_name_H-M   'P 1'
#
loop_
_entity.id
_entity.type
_entity.pdbx_description
1 polymer ?
#
loop_
_entity_poly.entity_id
_entity_poly.type
_entity_poly.pdbx_seq_one_letter_code
_entity_poly.pdbx_strand_id
1 'polypeptide(L)' 'MHKSMMSKPMPAMAGDKSRPFSAMNEHEQAAVAHEATNNGEAGMHQQQAQKHRQMMQSEMK' A
#
# COMPACT_ATOMS: atom_id res chain seq x y z
N MET A 1 -5.83 -32.39 -10.51
CA MET A 1 -4.72 -31.55 -11.01
C MET A 1 -5.14 -30.09 -10.86
N HIS A 2 -4.63 -29.40 -9.83
CA HIS A 2 -4.99 -28.00 -9.55
C HIS A 2 -4.41 -27.09 -10.64
N LYS A 3 -5.30 -26.39 -11.37
CA LYS A 3 -4.94 -25.47 -12.45
C LYS A 3 -4.43 -24.17 -11.82
N SER A 4 -3.16 -23.90 -12.07
CA SER A 4 -2.44 -22.64 -11.85
C SER A 4 -3.33 -21.39 -12.02
N MET A 5 -3.47 -20.61 -10.96
CA MET A 5 -4.02 -19.25 -11.00
C MET A 5 -2.93 -18.27 -10.53
N MET A 6 -1.95 -17.98 -11.38
CA MET A 6 -1.03 -16.87 -11.13
C MET A 6 -0.45 -16.33 -12.44
N SER A 7 -1.18 -15.41 -13.07
CA SER A 7 -0.66 -14.55 -14.16
C SER A 7 -1.72 -13.56 -14.62
N LYS A 8 -2.14 -12.65 -13.73
CA LYS A 8 -2.43 -11.30 -14.20
C LYS A 8 -1.19 -10.47 -13.86
N PRO A 9 -0.39 -10.04 -14.85
CA PRO A 9 0.62 -9.03 -14.57
C PRO A 9 -0.12 -7.78 -14.10
N MET A 10 0.03 -7.43 -12.83
CA MET A 10 -0.37 -6.10 -12.37
C MET A 10 0.38 -5.06 -13.19
N PRO A 11 -0.27 -3.93 -13.53
CA PRO A 11 0.36 -2.90 -14.33
C PRO A 11 1.61 -2.41 -13.60
N ALA A 12 2.75 -2.49 -14.29
CA ALA A 12 3.94 -1.75 -13.91
C ALA A 12 3.54 -0.26 -13.94
N MET A 13 3.30 0.32 -12.76
CA MET A 13 3.26 1.77 -12.58
C MET A 13 4.67 2.31 -12.81
N ALA A 14 4.99 2.46 -14.10
CA ALA A 14 6.08 3.32 -14.54
C ALA A 14 5.64 4.76 -14.31
N GLY A 15 6.36 5.46 -13.42
CA GLY A 15 6.30 6.92 -13.33
C GLY A 15 5.66 7.46 -12.07
N ASP A 16 6.31 7.26 -10.93
CA ASP A 16 6.49 8.34 -9.96
C ASP A 16 7.81 8.05 -9.21
N LYS A 17 8.44 9.03 -8.57
CA LYS A 17 9.62 8.78 -7.72
C LYS A 17 9.20 8.09 -6.43
N SER A 18 8.50 6.96 -6.54
CA SER A 18 8.03 6.17 -5.43
C SER A 18 9.25 5.60 -4.74
N ARG A 19 9.49 6.01 -3.48
CA ARG A 19 10.52 5.39 -2.64
C ARG A 19 10.29 3.87 -2.66
N PRO A 20 11.35 3.06 -2.79
CA PRO A 20 11.19 1.61 -2.74
C PRO A 20 10.54 1.24 -1.41
N PHE A 21 9.69 0.21 -1.39
CA PHE A 21 8.99 -0.22 -0.17
C PHE A 21 9.96 -0.46 1.00
N SER A 22 11.16 -0.97 0.71
CA SER A 22 12.24 -1.15 1.70
C SER A 22 12.77 0.14 2.33
N ALA A 23 12.53 1.30 1.72
CA ALA A 23 12.91 2.62 2.23
C ALA A 23 11.73 3.38 2.87
N MET A 24 10.53 2.79 2.91
CA MET A 24 9.33 3.35 3.53
C MET A 24 9.32 3.08 5.05
N ASN A 25 8.78 4.01 5.85
CA ASN A 25 8.59 3.78 7.29
C ASN A 25 7.51 2.71 7.54
N GLU A 26 7.48 2.06 8.70
CA GLU A 26 6.51 0.99 9.01
C GLU A 26 5.04 1.46 8.82
N HIS A 27 4.75 2.71 9.19
CA HIS A 27 3.45 3.32 8.95
C HIS A 27 3.17 3.61 7.46
N GLU A 28 4.19 3.99 6.69
CA GLU A 28 4.06 4.18 5.23
C GLU A 28 3.78 2.84 4.54
N GLN A 29 4.51 1.80 4.94
CA GLN A 29 4.32 0.45 4.46
C GLN A 29 2.93 -0.08 4.79
N ALA A 30 2.44 0.13 6.01
CA ALA A 30 1.10 -0.27 6.41
C ALA A 30 0.00 0.46 5.62
N ALA A 31 0.16 1.77 5.37
CA ALA A 31 -0.79 2.53 4.55
C ALA A 31 -0.85 2.02 3.10
N VAL A 32 0.31 1.77 2.50
CA VAL A 32 0.41 1.23 1.13
C VAL A 32 -0.14 -0.19 1.05
N ALA A 33 0.10 -1.03 2.06
CA ALA A 33 -0.46 -2.37 2.12
C ALA A 33 -1.99 -2.35 2.18
N HIS A 34 -2.59 -1.42 2.93
CA HIS A 34 -4.04 -1.25 2.97
C HIS A 34 -4.62 -0.77 1.62
N GLU A 35 -3.96 0.16 0.93
CA GLU A 35 -4.36 0.62 -0.42
C GLU A 35 -4.18 -0.45 -1.52
N ALA A 36 -3.16 -1.30 -1.41
CA ALA A 36 -2.82 -2.30 -2.43
C ALA A 36 -3.72 -3.54 -2.40
N THR A 37 -4.67 -3.65 -1.45
CA THR A 37 -5.61 -4.77 -1.42
C THR A 37 -6.69 -4.65 -2.49
N ASN A 38 -7.22 -5.80 -2.96
CA ASN A 38 -8.41 -5.80 -3.80
C ASN A 38 -9.59 -5.33 -2.93
N ASN A 39 -10.07 -4.10 -3.16
CA ASN A 39 -10.90 -3.25 -2.29
C ASN A 39 -10.15 -2.30 -1.33
N GLY A 40 -8.94 -1.83 -1.65
CA GLY A 40 -8.23 -0.81 -0.87
C GLY A 40 -8.98 0.53 -0.73
N GLU A 41 -9.90 0.82 -1.65
CA GLU A 41 -10.84 1.96 -1.55
C GLU A 41 -12.07 1.70 -0.67
N ALA A 42 -12.23 0.48 -0.13
CA ALA A 42 -13.25 0.24 0.88
C ALA A 42 -12.99 1.18 2.07
N GLY A 43 -14.04 1.87 2.53
CA GLY A 43 -13.91 2.95 3.50
C GLY A 43 -13.18 2.57 4.80
N MET A 44 -13.15 1.29 5.18
CA MET A 44 -12.37 0.79 6.31
C MET A 44 -10.86 0.79 6.04
N HIS A 45 -10.42 0.39 4.85
CA HIS A 45 -9.01 0.39 4.45
C HIS A 45 -8.50 1.81 4.20
N GLN A 46 -9.34 2.70 3.64
CA GLN A 46 -8.99 4.12 3.50
C GLN A 46 -8.79 4.81 4.85
N GLN A 47 -9.66 4.54 5.83
CA GLN A 47 -9.51 5.06 7.19
C GLN A 47 -8.23 4.54 7.85
N GLN A 48 -7.90 3.26 7.67
CA GLN A 48 -6.67 2.68 8.20
C GLN A 48 -5.42 3.29 7.56
N ALA A 49 -5.40 3.44 6.23
CA ALA A 49 -4.30 4.08 5.52
C ALA A 49 -4.11 5.55 5.95
N GLN A 50 -5.20 6.30 6.13
CA GLN A 50 -5.15 7.68 6.62
C GLN A 50 -4.61 7.77 8.06
N LYS A 51 -5.04 6.86 8.96
CA LYS A 51 -4.53 6.82 10.32
C LYS A 51 -3.02 6.59 10.36
N HIS A 52 -2.51 5.67 9.54
CA HIS A 52 -1.07 5.45 9.42
C HIS A 52 -0.33 6.67 8.85
N ARG A 53 -0.89 7.36 7.85
CA ARG A 53 -0.33 8.62 7.33
C ARG A 53 -0.29 9.73 8.37
N GLN A 54 -1.29 9.84 9.23
CA GLN A 54 -1.33 10.82 10.33
C GLN A 54 -0.27 10.51 11.41
N MET A 55 -0.10 9.24 11.76
CA MET A 55 0.93 8.83 12.72
C MET A 55 2.33 9.17 12.20
N MET A 56 2.62 8.97 10.91
CA MET A 56 3.89 9.42 10.32
C MET A 56 4.14 10.92 10.47
N GLN A 57 3.14 11.76 10.21
CA GLN A 57 3.29 13.21 10.37
C GLN A 57 3.49 13.63 11.84
N SER A 58 2.95 12.83 12.76
CA SER A 58 3.05 13.05 14.20
C SER A 58 4.42 12.60 14.75
N GLU A 59 4.97 11.52 14.21
CA GLU A 59 6.27 10.95 14.60
C GLU A 59 7.48 11.64 13.95
N MET A 60 7.29 12.41 12.87
CA MET A 60 8.36 13.16 12.19
C MET A 60 8.71 14.50 12.88
N LYS A 61 8.27 14.71 14.12
CA LYS A 61 8.36 15.97 14.87
C LYS A 61 9.30 15.85 16.05
#